data_AF-A0A1Z9CI10-F1
#
_entry.id   AF-A0A1Z9CI10-F1
#
_cell.length_a   1.000
_cell.length_b   1.000
_cell.length_c   1.000
_cell.angle_alpha   90.00
_cell.angle_beta   90.00
_cell.angle_gamma   90.00
#
_symmetry.space_group_name_H-M   'P 1'
#
loop_
_entity.id
_entity.type
_entity.pdbx_description
1 polymer ?
#
loop_
_entity_poly.entity_id
_entity_poly.type
_entity_poly.pdbx_seq_one_letter_code
_entity_poly.pdbx_strand_id
1 'polypeptide(L)'
;MSKKIEDLSYEETVEKITNITTYLEKDNLSLDESIEAFAYGVKLSNHAKKLLNSAEDKMKKVLDKEHVDDSKKLESKNIFD
;
A
#
# COMPACT_ATOMS: atom_id res chain seq x y z
N MET A 1 -5.32 10.86 -22.10
CA MET A 1 -4.12 11.22 -21.30
C MET A 1 -3.87 10.11 -20.31
N SER A 2 -2.64 9.62 -20.21
CA SER A 2 -2.29 8.54 -19.27
C SER A 2 -2.25 9.08 -17.84
N LYS A 3 -2.90 8.40 -16.88
CA LYS A 3 -2.83 8.74 -15.44
C LYS A 3 -1.38 8.66 -14.94
N LYS A 4 -1.01 9.53 -14.01
CA LYS A 4 0.26 9.45 -13.29
C LYS A 4 0.23 8.32 -12.26
N ILE A 5 1.40 7.82 -11.83
CA ILE A 5 1.48 6.68 -10.90
C ILE A 5 0.79 7.01 -9.58
N GLU A 6 1.01 8.22 -9.07
CA GLU A 6 0.45 8.71 -7.82
C GLU A 6 -1.09 8.74 -7.78
N ASP A 7 -1.74 8.77 -8.94
CA ASP A 7 -3.20 8.83 -9.07
C ASP A 7 -3.85 7.45 -9.27
N LEU A 8 -3.06 6.37 -9.31
CA LEU A 8 -3.55 5.02 -9.54
C LEU A 8 -4.16 4.43 -8.26
N SER A 9 -5.27 3.72 -8.43
CA SER A 9 -5.77 2.82 -7.39
C SER A 9 -4.83 1.63 -7.17
N TYR A 10 -5.07 0.86 -6.11
CA TYR A 10 -4.30 -0.35 -5.84
C TYR A 10 -4.48 -1.37 -6.97
N GLU A 11 -5.72 -1.59 -7.40
CA GLU A 11 -6.10 -2.50 -8.47
C GLU A 11 -5.49 -2.08 -9.81
N GLU A 12 -5.57 -0.79 -10.16
CA GLU A 12 -4.93 -0.24 -11.37
C GLU A 12 -3.40 -0.41 -11.34
N THR A 13 -2.79 -0.30 -10.15
CA THR A 13 -1.35 -0.49 -9.97
C THR A 13 -0.96 -1.94 -10.17
N VAL A 14 -1.71 -2.88 -9.58
CA VAL A 14 -1.49 -4.33 -9.74
C VAL A 14 -1.67 -4.75 -11.19
N GLU A 15 -2.71 -4.27 -11.87
CA GLU A 15 -2.92 -4.54 -13.30
C GLU A 15 -1.71 -4.10 -14.14
N LYS A 16 -1.18 -2.91 -13.87
CA LYS A 16 0.02 -2.42 -14.57
C LYS A 16 1.26 -3.25 -14.25
N ILE A 17 1.43 -3.72 -13.01
CA ILE A 17 2.53 -4.61 -12.64
C ILE A 17 2.43 -5.91 -13.44
N THR A 18 1.25 -6.53 -13.50
CA THR A 18 1.02 -7.74 -14.30
C THR A 18 1.39 -7.53 -15.76
N ASN A 19 0.96 -6.40 -16.35
CA ASN A 19 1.30 -6.07 -17.73
C ASN A 19 2.81 -5.89 -17.96
N ILE A 20 3.54 -5.35 -16.98
CA ILE A 20 5.01 -5.24 -17.04
C ILE A 20 5.66 -6.60 -16.95
N THR A 21 5.21 -7.46 -16.04
CA THR A 21 5.73 -8.83 -15.91
C THR A 21 5.56 -9.59 -17.22
N THR A 22 4.36 -9.56 -17.82
CA THR A 22 4.12 -10.16 -19.14
C THR A 22 4.94 -9.50 -20.24
N TYR A 23 5.22 -8.20 -20.16
CA TYR A 23 6.10 -7.54 -21.12
C TYR A 23 7.55 -8.02 -20.98
N LEU A 24 8.07 -8.14 -19.76
CA LEU A 24 9.42 -8.63 -19.47
C LEU A 24 9.66 -10.09 -19.86
N GLU A 25 8.60 -10.90 -19.95
CA GLU A 25 8.65 -12.31 -20.37
C GLU A 25 8.77 -12.51 -21.89
N LYS A 26 8.72 -11.44 -22.69
CA LYS A 26 8.83 -11.57 -24.15
C LYS A 26 10.28 -11.84 -24.57
N ASP A 27 10.45 -12.81 -25.47
CA ASP A 27 11.77 -13.24 -25.99
C ASP A 27 12.55 -12.18 -26.80
N ASN A 28 11.92 -11.05 -27.15
CA ASN A 28 12.50 -10.03 -28.04
C ASN A 28 12.55 -8.63 -27.40
N LEU A 29 12.79 -8.55 -26.09
CA LEU A 29 13.15 -7.27 -25.46
C LEU A 29 14.65 -7.00 -25.62
N SER A 30 14.97 -5.76 -25.95
CA SER A 30 16.32 -5.23 -25.79
C SER A 30 16.67 -5.08 -24.30
N LEU A 31 17.98 -4.95 -24.01
CA LEU A 31 18.47 -4.68 -22.67
C LEU A 31 17.91 -3.36 -22.11
N ASP A 32 17.87 -2.31 -22.93
CA ASP A 32 17.38 -0.98 -22.53
C ASP A 32 15.89 -1.03 -22.19
N GLU A 33 15.06 -1.67 -23.03
CA GLU A 33 13.64 -1.89 -22.75
C GLU A 33 13.42 -2.67 -21.45
N SER A 34 14.26 -3.68 -21.20
CA SER A 34 14.18 -4.49 -19.98
C SER A 34 14.48 -3.66 -18.73
N ILE A 35 15.49 -2.79 -18.79
CA ILE A 35 15.86 -1.88 -17.70
C ILE A 35 14.75 -0.86 -17.44
N GLU A 36 14.17 -0.28 -18.50
CA GLU A 36 13.08 0.69 -18.37
C GLU A 36 11.81 0.07 -17.78
N ALA A 37 11.41 -1.10 -18.28
CA ALA A 37 10.26 -1.84 -17.78
C ALA A 37 10.44 -2.24 -16.31
N PHE A 38 11.63 -2.73 -15.94
CA PHE A 38 11.96 -3.05 -14.55
C PHE A 38 11.89 -1.81 -13.65
N ALA A 39 12.53 -0.70 -14.04
CA ALA A 39 12.52 0.55 -13.27
C ALA A 39 11.10 1.10 -13.07
N TYR A 40 10.25 0.98 -14.10
CA TYR A 40 8.84 1.36 -14.00
C TYR A 40 8.06 0.40 -13.08
N GLY A 41 8.30 -0.90 -13.16
CA GLY A 41 7.74 -1.90 -12.26
C GLY A 41 8.07 -1.62 -10.79
N VAL A 42 9.33 -1.27 -10.49
CA VAL A 42 9.77 -0.87 -9.13
C VAL A 42 8.99 0.35 -8.62
N LYS A 43 8.74 1.35 -9.47
CA LYS A 43 7.96 2.53 -9.10
C LYS A 43 6.52 2.16 -8.74
N LEU A 44 5.88 1.28 -9.51
CA LEU A 44 4.53 0.80 -9.23
C LEU A 44 4.48 -0.02 -7.94
N SER A 45 5.43 -0.93 -7.72
CA SER A 45 5.51 -1.72 -6.48
C SER A 45 5.64 -0.83 -5.24
N ASN A 46 6.44 0.23 -5.33
CA ASN A 46 6.55 1.22 -4.26
C ASN A 46 5.24 1.98 -4.02
N HIS A 47 4.49 2.31 -5.08
CA HIS A 47 3.17 2.94 -4.94
C HIS A 47 2.14 2.00 -4.31
N ALA A 48 2.07 0.74 -4.75
CA ALA A 48 1.20 -0.28 -4.15
C ALA A 48 1.46 -0.43 -2.65
N LYS A 49 2.74 -0.48 -2.24
CA LYS A 49 3.13 -0.52 -0.82
C LYS A 49 2.64 0.70 -0.04
N LYS A 50 2.74 1.92 -0.61
CA LYS A 50 2.22 3.14 0.03
C LYS A 50 0.71 3.09 0.23
N LEU A 51 -0.03 2.59 -0.76
CA LEU A 51 -1.49 2.43 -0.67
C LEU A 51 -1.86 1.44 0.44
N LEU A 52 -1.18 0.29 0.51
CA LEU A 52 -1.40 -0.70 1.57
C LEU A 52 -1.10 -0.14 2.97
N ASN A 53 0.05 0.54 3.14
CA ASN A 53 0.38 1.20 4.41
C ASN A 53 -0.69 2.22 4.81
N SER A 54 -1.18 3.03 3.85
CA SER A 54 -2.24 4.00 4.14
C SER A 54 -3.55 3.31 4.53
N ALA A 55 -3.88 2.17 3.93
CA ALA A 55 -5.07 1.39 4.30
C ALA A 55 -4.92 0.82 5.72
N GLU A 56 -3.76 0.26 6.05
CA GLU A 56 -3.45 -0.24 7.40
C GLU A 56 -3.55 0.87 8.46
N ASP A 57 -2.96 2.04 8.20
CA ASP A 57 -3.04 3.18 9.11
C ASP A 57 -4.49 3.66 9.33
N LYS A 58 -5.32 3.62 8.28
CA LYS A 58 -6.75 3.94 8.38
C LYS A 58 -7.47 2.91 9.24
N MET A 59 -7.19 1.62 9.06
CA MET A 59 -7.78 0.54 9.87
C MET A 59 -7.40 0.69 11.35
N LYS A 60 -6.11 0.92 11.66
CA LYS A 60 -5.64 1.14 13.04
C LYS A 60 -6.38 2.30 13.69
N LYS A 61 -6.51 3.44 13.01
CA LYS A 61 -7.24 4.61 13.53
C LYS A 61 -8.73 4.34 13.78
N VAL A 62 -9.35 3.43 13.05
CA VAL A 62 -10.74 3.03 13.29
C VAL A 62 -10.81 2.13 14.53
N LEU A 63 -9.94 1.12 14.62
CA LEU A 63 -9.87 0.24 15.79
C LEU A 63 -9.54 0.99 17.09
N ASP A 64 -8.60 1.94 17.04
CA ASP A 64 -8.22 2.76 18.18
C ASP A 64 -9.37 3.68 18.65
N LYS A 65 -10.26 4.09 17.74
CA LYS A 65 -11.47 4.87 18.07
C LYS A 65 -12.56 4.00 18.72
N GLU A 66 -12.69 2.74 18.31
CA GLU A 66 -13.60 1.78 18.93
C GLU A 66 -13.11 1.36 20.34
N HIS A 67 -11.80 1.42 20.61
CA HIS A 67 -11.21 1.12 21.93
C HIS A 67 -11.14 2.31 22.92
N VAL A 68 -11.87 3.41 22.67
CA VAL A 68 -11.85 4.60 23.55
C VAL A 68 -12.57 4.40 24.90
N ASP A 69 -13.25 3.28 25.18
CA ASP A 69 -14.11 3.18 26.38
C ASP A 69 -14.00 1.91 27.26
N ASP A 70 -12.83 1.27 27.37
CA ASP A 70 -12.65 0.16 28.35
C ASP A 70 -11.47 0.30 29.31
N SER A 71 -10.53 1.23 29.08
CA SER A 71 -9.29 1.31 29.89
C SER A 71 -9.26 2.41 30.95
N LYS A 72 -10.29 3.26 31.09
CA LYS A 72 -10.35 4.31 32.13
C LYS A 72 -11.06 3.92 33.43
N LYS A 73 -11.54 2.68 33.58
CA LYS A 73 -12.27 2.24 34.79
C LYS A 73 -11.42 1.54 35.87
N LEU A 74 -10.10 1.69 35.85
CA LEU A 74 -9.22 1.05 36.84
C LEU A 74 -8.33 2.01 37.66
N GLU A 75 -8.67 3.30 37.75
CA GLU A 75 -7.98 4.23 38.66
C GLU A 75 -8.87 4.83 39.75
N SER A 76 -10.04 4.25 40.03
CA SER A 76 -10.89 4.68 41.15
C SER A 76 -11.28 3.52 42.06
N LYS A 77 -10.29 2.88 42.69
CA LYS A 77 -10.47 2.12 43.94
C LYS A 77 -9.13 1.95 44.69
N ASN A 78 -8.47 3.07 44.96
CA ASN A 78 -7.70 3.19 46.20
C ASN A 78 -8.59 3.96 47.19
N ILE A 79 -9.54 3.24 47.77
CA ILE A 79 -10.17 3.65 49.02
C ILE A 79 -9.30 2.96 50.06
N PHE A 80 -8.49 3.73 50.78
CA PHE A 80 -7.94 3.26 52.04
C PHE A 80 -9.14 2.94 52.95
N ASP A 81 -9.48 1.65 53.02
CA ASP A 81 -10.09 0.92 54.14
C ASP A 81 -9.89 -0.59 53.90
#